data_AF-M3XKT3-F1
#
_entry.id   AF-M3XKT3-F1
#
_cell.length_a   1.000
_cell.length_b   1.000
_cell.length_c   1.000
_cell.angle_alpha   90.00
_cell.angle_beta   90.00
_cell.angle_gamma   90.00
#
_symmetry.space_group_name_H-M   'P 1'
#
loop_
_entity.id
_entity.type
_entity.pdbx_description
1 polymer ?
#
loop_
_entity_poly.entity_id
_entity_poly.type
_entity_poly.pdbx_seq_one_letter_code
_entity_poly.pdbx_strand_id
1 'polypeptide(L)'
;KTKKKCLIFRQLLKDPQVLFAGYKVPHPLEHKIIIRLQTTPDYSPQEAFTNAITDLISELSLLEERFRTKWLSGQHYTALKEKECVYNLCRGEKKKPSGVVKGPQ
;
A
#
# COMPACT_ATOMS: atom_id res chain seq x y z
N LYS A 1 -19.84 1.05 18.27
CA LYS A 1 -18.50 0.48 18.61
C LYS A 1 -17.82 0.00 17.32
N THR A 2 -17.02 0.84 16.68
CA THR A 2 -16.21 0.46 15.51
C THR A 2 -15.10 -0.47 15.97
N LYS A 3 -15.28 -1.78 15.81
CA LYS A 3 -14.22 -2.76 16.07
C LYS A 3 -13.05 -2.42 15.14
N LYS A 4 -11.88 -2.08 15.69
CA LYS A 4 -10.63 -1.92 14.92
C LYS A 4 -10.30 -3.28 14.30
N LYS A 5 -10.81 -3.55 13.10
CA LYS A 5 -10.46 -4.73 12.30
C LYS A 5 -9.27 -4.38 11.40
N CYS A 6 -8.21 -5.17 11.53
CA CYS A 6 -7.04 -5.13 10.63
C CYS A 6 -7.47 -5.41 9.17
N LEU A 7 -6.69 -4.90 8.21
CA LEU A 7 -6.98 -4.92 6.78
C LEU A 7 -7.27 -6.34 6.26
N ILE A 8 -6.49 -7.33 6.70
CA ILE A 8 -6.66 -8.73 6.28
C ILE A 8 -8.01 -9.32 6.70
N PHE A 9 -8.50 -8.96 7.89
CA PHE A 9 -9.81 -9.40 8.36
C PHE A 9 -10.96 -8.71 7.64
N ARG A 10 -10.72 -7.52 7.09
CA ARG A 10 -11.72 -6.89 6.22
C ARG A 10 -11.81 -7.66 4.90
N GLN A 11 -10.69 -8.07 4.33
CA GLN A 11 -10.68 -8.85 3.08
C GLN A 11 -11.31 -10.24 3.28
N LEU A 12 -10.92 -10.97 4.31
CA LEU A 12 -11.46 -12.29 4.61
C LEU A 12 -12.98 -12.30 4.84
N LEU A 13 -13.55 -11.21 5.38
CA LEU A 13 -14.99 -11.10 5.61
C LEU A 13 -15.77 -10.60 4.39
N LYS A 14 -15.09 -10.23 3.29
CA LYS A 14 -15.75 -9.96 2.00
C LYS A 14 -16.10 -11.27 1.28
N ASP A 15 -15.36 -12.34 1.54
CA ASP A 15 -15.56 -13.65 0.92
C ASP A 15 -16.77 -14.37 1.56
N PRO A 16 -17.80 -14.75 0.77
CA PRO A 16 -18.97 -15.46 1.29
C PRO A 16 -18.65 -16.89 1.80
N GLN A 17 -17.54 -17.50 1.39
CA GLN A 17 -17.14 -18.84 1.82
C GLN A 17 -16.49 -18.85 3.23
N VAL A 18 -16.18 -17.66 3.77
CA VAL A 18 -15.63 -17.48 5.11
C VAL A 18 -16.75 -17.23 6.12
N LEU A 19 -16.99 -18.22 6.99
CA LEU A 19 -18.02 -18.16 8.02
C LEU A 19 -17.57 -17.33 9.23
N PHE A 20 -16.28 -17.40 9.58
CA PHE A 20 -15.75 -16.69 10.73
C PHE A 20 -14.27 -16.34 10.54
N ALA A 21 -13.90 -15.11 10.87
CA ALA A 21 -12.51 -14.67 10.94
C ALA A 21 -12.28 -13.80 12.19
N GLY A 22 -11.34 -14.22 13.04
CA GLY A 22 -10.93 -13.47 14.23
C GLY A 22 -9.44 -13.57 14.50
N TYR A 23 -8.89 -12.59 15.20
CA TYR A 23 -7.54 -12.64 15.74
C TYR A 23 -7.51 -12.22 17.20
N LYS A 24 -6.48 -12.68 17.89
CA LYS A 24 -6.08 -12.14 19.18
C LYS A 24 -4.56 -12.04 19.25
N VAL A 25 -4.09 -11.03 19.95
CA VAL A 25 -2.69 -10.89 20.38
C VAL A 25 -2.66 -11.38 21.83
N PRO A 26 -1.98 -12.50 22.13
CA PRO A 26 -2.00 -13.09 23.47
C PRO A 26 -1.35 -12.18 24.51
N HIS A 27 -0.26 -11.50 24.13
CA HIS A 27 0.43 -10.54 24.98
C HIS A 27 1.01 -9.40 24.12
N PRO A 28 0.87 -8.12 24.51
CA PRO A 28 1.44 -7.00 23.75
C PRO A 28 2.97 -6.98 23.58
N LEU A 29 3.73 -7.65 24.46
CA LEU A 29 5.19 -7.75 24.37
C LEU A 29 5.66 -8.88 23.46
N GLU A 30 4.76 -9.78 23.07
CA GLU A 30 5.06 -10.84 22.11
C GLU A 30 4.54 -10.46 20.74
N HIS A 31 5.43 -10.47 19.74
CA HIS A 31 5.07 -10.23 18.34
C HIS A 31 4.47 -11.49 17.69
N LYS A 32 3.43 -12.04 18.31
CA LYS A 32 2.69 -13.21 17.84
C LYS A 32 1.21 -12.89 17.72
N ILE A 33 0.60 -13.30 16.62
CA ILE A 33 -0.82 -13.11 16.36
C ILE A 33 -1.43 -14.49 16.13
N ILE A 34 -2.50 -14.81 16.86
CA ILE A 34 -3.24 -16.05 16.68
C ILE A 34 -4.49 -15.73 15.88
N ILE A 35 -4.62 -16.36 14.71
CA ILE A 35 -5.75 -16.19 13.80
C ILE A 35 -6.63 -17.44 13.87
N ARG A 36 -7.95 -17.23 13.98
CA ARG A 36 -8.95 -18.30 13.83
C ARG A 36 -9.80 -17.99 12.61
N LEU A 37 -9.79 -18.93 11.67
CA LEU A 37 -10.54 -18.86 10.42
C LEU A 37 -11.44 -20.10 10.33
N GLN A 38 -12.69 -19.91 9.95
CA GLN A 38 -13.63 -20.99 9.65
C GLN A 38 -14.24 -20.72 8.29
N THR A 39 -14.17 -21.71 7.41
CA THR A 39 -14.69 -21.68 6.04
C THR A 39 -15.71 -22.79 5.84
N THR A 40 -16.40 -22.78 4.71
CA THR A 40 -17.21 -23.90 4.24
C THR A 40 -16.36 -25.16 4.05
N PRO A 41 -16.93 -26.37 4.20
CA PRO A 41 -16.17 -27.63 4.09
C PRO A 41 -15.50 -27.82 2.73
N ASP A 42 -16.04 -27.24 1.66
CA ASP A 42 -15.50 -27.33 0.30
C ASP A 42 -14.34 -26.36 0.04
N TYR A 43 -14.01 -25.49 1.00
CA TYR A 43 -13.01 -24.45 0.82
C TYR A 43 -11.97 -24.44 1.94
N SER A 44 -10.69 -24.57 1.55
CA SER A 44 -9.59 -24.66 2.50
C SER A 44 -9.31 -23.31 3.16
N PRO A 45 -9.18 -23.23 4.49
CA PRO A 45 -8.87 -21.98 5.17
C PRO A 45 -7.49 -21.42 4.81
N GLN A 46 -6.52 -22.29 4.46
CA GLN A 46 -5.22 -21.84 3.96
C GLN A 46 -5.35 -21.13 2.60
N GLU A 47 -6.22 -21.63 1.75
CA GLU A 47 -6.48 -21.06 0.42
C GLU A 47 -7.21 -19.72 0.54
N ALA A 48 -8.27 -19.65 1.37
CA ALA A 48 -8.97 -18.42 1.73
C ALA A 48 -8.00 -17.32 2.18
N PHE A 49 -7.03 -17.69 3.01
CA PHE A 49 -6.03 -16.76 3.52
C PHE A 49 -5.07 -16.27 2.45
N THR A 50 -4.62 -17.16 1.56
CA THR A 50 -3.70 -16.85 0.47
C THR A 50 -4.37 -15.95 -0.57
N ASN A 51 -5.63 -16.24 -0.90
CA ASN A 51 -6.43 -15.44 -1.83
C ASN A 51 -6.64 -14.02 -1.28
N ALA A 52 -7.01 -13.90 0.00
CA ALA A 52 -7.17 -12.59 0.64
C ALA A 52 -5.88 -11.74 0.64
N ILE A 53 -4.70 -12.36 0.77
CA ILE A 53 -3.43 -11.63 0.68
C ILE A 53 -3.17 -11.18 -0.76
N THR A 54 -3.37 -12.07 -1.72
CA THR A 54 -3.14 -11.78 -3.15
C THR A 54 -4.04 -10.65 -3.64
N ASP A 55 -5.30 -10.63 -3.22
CA ASP A 55 -6.24 -9.54 -3.51
C ASP A 55 -5.75 -8.21 -2.95
N LEU A 56 -5.30 -8.19 -1.69
CA LEU A 56 -4.81 -6.97 -1.05
C LEU A 56 -3.55 -6.42 -1.74
N ILE A 57 -2.64 -7.30 -2.15
CA ILE A 57 -1.44 -6.90 -2.91
C ILE A 57 -1.86 -6.27 -4.24
N SER A 58 -2.85 -6.86 -4.91
CA SER A 58 -3.38 -6.34 -6.18
C SER A 58 -4.06 -4.98 -6.00
N GLU A 59 -4.88 -4.81 -4.96
CA GLU A 59 -5.52 -3.53 -4.60
C GLU A 59 -4.48 -2.44 -4.32
N LEU A 60 -3.42 -2.76 -3.57
CA LEU A 60 -2.35 -1.82 -3.24
C LEU A 60 -1.50 -1.44 -4.46
N SER A 61 -1.22 -2.40 -5.34
CA SER A 61 -0.45 -2.18 -6.57
C SER A 61 -1.19 -1.23 -7.51
N LEU A 62 -2.51 -1.43 -7.66
CA LEU A 62 -3.37 -0.54 -8.44
C LEU A 62 -3.46 0.86 -7.82
N LEU A 63 -3.51 0.95 -6.49
CA LEU A 63 -3.49 2.22 -5.78
C LEU A 63 -2.19 2.97 -6.02
N GLU A 64 -1.05 2.30 -5.93
CA GLU A 64 0.28 2.86 -6.18
C GLU A 64 0.39 3.41 -7.60
N GLU A 65 -0.04 2.62 -8.60
CA GLU A 65 -0.01 3.04 -10.00
C GLU A 65 -0.90 4.26 -10.26
N ARG A 66 -2.13 4.25 -9.74
CA ARG A 66 -3.07 5.37 -9.87
C ARG A 66 -2.55 6.61 -9.16
N PHE A 67 -1.97 6.45 -7.98
CA PHE A 67 -1.37 7.54 -7.22
C PHE A 67 -0.21 8.13 -8.01
N ARG A 68 0.73 7.31 -8.50
CA ARG A 68 1.85 7.75 -9.33
C ARG A 68 1.38 8.45 -10.61
N THR A 69 0.41 7.87 -11.31
CA THR A 69 -0.13 8.44 -12.55
C THR A 69 -0.80 9.78 -12.31
N LYS A 70 -1.64 9.91 -11.27
CA LYS A 70 -2.30 11.16 -10.91
C LYS A 70 -1.33 12.21 -10.39
N TRP A 71 -0.33 11.79 -9.62
CA TRP A 71 0.74 12.65 -9.14
C TRP A 71 1.56 13.23 -10.30
N LEU A 72 1.94 12.40 -11.28
CA LEU A 72 2.69 12.81 -12.46
C LEU A 72 1.83 13.59 -13.47
N SER A 73 0.55 13.22 -13.63
CA SER A 73 -0.40 13.95 -14.49
C SER A 73 -0.91 15.25 -13.85
N GLY A 74 -0.59 15.47 -12.57
CA GLY A 74 -0.89 16.68 -11.82
C GLY A 74 -0.10 17.88 -12.32
N GLN A 75 -0.35 18.31 -13.56
CA GLN A 75 0.05 19.61 -14.10
C GLN A 75 -0.62 20.82 -13.40
N HIS A 76 -1.27 20.62 -12.25
CA HIS A 76 -1.84 21.69 -11.41
C HIS A 76 -1.04 21.96 -10.11
N TYR A 77 0.22 21.51 -10.02
CA TYR A 77 1.16 21.92 -8.97
C TYR A 77 2.45 22.55 -9.52
N THR A 78 2.41 23.19 -10.68
CA THR A 78 3.48 24.11 -11.13
C THR A 78 3.48 25.44 -10.35
N ALA A 79 3.25 25.38 -9.02
CA ALA A 79 3.45 26.48 -8.08
C ALA A 79 4.34 26.09 -6.88
N LEU A 80 5.06 24.98 -6.95
CA LEU A 80 6.10 24.63 -5.96
C LEU A 80 7.46 24.40 -6.63
N LYS A 81 7.85 25.32 -7.51
CA LYS A 81 9.22 25.39 -8.05
C LYS A 81 10.28 25.91 -7.05
N GLU A 82 9.99 25.92 -5.74
CA GLU A 82 10.93 26.43 -4.73
C GLU A 82 11.44 25.38 -3.73
N LYS A 83 10.82 24.19 -3.61
CA LYS A 83 11.25 23.23 -2.57
C LYS A 83 12.33 22.23 -3.00
N GLU A 84 12.73 22.24 -4.26
CA GLU A 84 13.93 21.52 -4.72
C GLU A 84 15.24 22.24 -4.30
N CYS A 85 15.15 23.51 -3.86
CA CYS A 85 16.31 24.28 -3.38
C CYS A 85 16.71 23.90 -1.95
N VAL A 86 15.76 23.59 -1.07
CA VAL A 86 16.05 23.38 0.37
C VAL A 86 16.78 22.05 0.62
N TYR A 87 16.42 20.98 -0.10
CA TYR A 87 17.06 19.67 0.11
C TYR A 87 18.49 19.58 -0.47
N ASN A 88 18.78 20.38 -1.51
CA ASN A 88 20.10 20.42 -2.14
C ASN A 88 21.06 21.43 -1.48
N LEU A 89 20.56 22.43 -0.75
CA LEU A 89 21.41 23.36 0.01
C LEU A 89 22.05 22.67 1.24
N CYS A 90 21.34 21.74 1.88
CA CYS A 90 21.86 21.00 3.05
C CYS A 90 22.92 19.94 2.71
N ARG A 91 23.09 19.56 1.43
CA ARG A 91 24.06 18.53 1.02
C ARG A 91 25.32 19.03 0.32
N GLY A 92 25.46 20.33 0.06
CA GLY A 92 26.71 20.90 -0.46
C GLY A 92 27.16 20.37 -1.83
N GLU A 93 26.33 19.60 -2.54
CA GLU A 93 26.65 19.05 -3.85
C GLU A 93 26.29 20.08 -4.94
N LYS A 94 27.26 20.90 -5.36
CA LYS A 94 27.13 21.73 -6.56
C LYS A 94 27.27 20.86 -7.81
N LYS A 95 26.20 20.19 -8.26
CA LYS A 95 26.15 19.70 -9.65
C LYS A 95 25.69 20.84 -10.56
N LYS A 96 26.62 21.33 -11.39
CA LYS A 96 26.27 22.20 -12.54
C LYS A 96 25.30 21.44 -13.45
N PRO A 97 24.21 22.07 -13.92
CA PRO A 97 23.39 21.47 -14.96
C PRO A 97 24.22 21.39 -16.24
N SER A 98 24.50 20.17 -16.69
CA SER A 98 25.08 19.89 -18.01
C SER A 98 24.10 20.37 -19.08
N GLY A 99 24.68 21.01 -20.11
CA GLY A 99 24.01 21.80 -21.12
C GLY A 99 22.78 21.19 -21.78
N VAL A 100 21.86 22.09 -22.12
CA VAL A 100 20.75 21.93 -23.04
C VAL A 100 21.25 21.38 -24.38
N VAL A 101 20.82 20.17 -24.75
CA VAL A 101 20.91 19.70 -26.13
C VAL A 101 19.74 20.33 -26.89
N LYS A 102 20.04 21.27 -27.80
CA LYS A 102 19.06 21.74 -28.79
C LYS A 102 18.79 20.60 -29.77
N GLY A 103 17.53 20.19 -29.90
CA GLY A 103 17.10 19.34 -31.00
C GLY A 103 17.17 20.08 -32.35
N PRO A 104 17.32 19.36 -33.47
CA PRO A 104 17.42 19.97 -34.78
C PRO A 104 16.07 20.55 -35.23
N GLN A 105 16.16 21.57 -36.09
CA GLN A 105 15.06 22.32 -36.70
C GLN A 105 14.10 21.43 -37.49
#